data_AF-A0A937IB44-F1
#
_entry.id   AF-A0A937IB44-F1
#
_cell.length_a   1.000
_cell.length_b   1.000
_cell.length_c   1.000
_cell.angle_alpha   90.00
_cell.angle_beta   90.00
_cell.angle_gamma   90.00
#
_symmetry.space_group_name_H-M   'P 1'
#
loop_
_entity.id
_entity.type
_entity.pdbx_description
1 polymer ?
#
loop_
_entity_poly.entity_id
_entity_poly.type
_entity_poly.pdbx_seq_one_letter_code
_entity_poly.pdbx_strand_id
1 'polypeptide(L)'
;IAPELLAQLIARIDDGTLSSKTAKTLFDALWSAGASGNVDTLIESLNLAQLSDDGALTQIIDDLIAANPKQFDELRGGKEKMLGFFVGQVMKATQGKANPQQVNQIIRDKL
;
A
#
# COMPACT_ATOMS: atom_id res chain seq x y z
N ILE A 1 -15.99 17.34 -6.44
CA ILE A 1 -16.16 15.92 -6.84
C ILE A 1 -17.64 15.58 -6.82
N ALA A 2 -18.13 14.87 -7.85
CA ALA A 2 -19.51 14.38 -7.89
C ALA A 2 -19.71 13.19 -6.92
N PRO A 3 -20.90 13.03 -6.30
CA PRO A 3 -21.17 11.94 -5.36
C PRO A 3 -20.84 10.54 -5.92
N GLU A 4 -21.11 10.31 -7.21
CA GLU A 4 -20.90 9.03 -7.88
C GLU A 4 -19.40 8.68 -7.97
N LEU A 5 -18.56 9.67 -8.25
CA LEU A 5 -17.10 9.48 -8.32
C LEU A 5 -16.50 9.21 -6.94
N LEU A 6 -17.05 9.84 -5.90
CA LEU A 6 -16.64 9.57 -4.51
C LEU A 6 -17.04 8.16 -4.09
N ALA A 7 -18.25 7.71 -4.43
CA ALA A 7 -18.71 6.36 -4.15
C ALA A 7 -17.83 5.31 -4.85
N GLN A 8 -17.46 5.54 -6.11
CA GLN A 8 -16.54 4.67 -6.84
C GLN A 8 -15.14 4.64 -6.22
N LEU A 9 -14.58 5.80 -5.83
CA LEU A 9 -13.30 5.85 -5.12
C LEU A 9 -13.34 5.01 -3.83
N ILE A 10 -14.41 5.11 -3.05
CA ILE A 10 -14.57 4.33 -1.81
C ILE A 10 -14.66 2.84 -2.13
N ALA A 11 -15.44 2.45 -3.15
CA ALA A 11 -15.52 1.05 -3.58
C ALA A 11 -14.16 0.47 -3.96
N ARG A 12 -13.28 1.28 -4.58
CA ARG A 12 -11.90 0.87 -4.92
C ARG A 12 -10.95 0.76 -3.73
N ILE A 13 -11.28 1.38 -2.60
CA ILE A 13 -10.57 1.15 -1.35
C ILE A 13 -11.07 -0.15 -0.71
N ASP A 14 -12.39 -0.34 -0.69
CA ASP A 14 -13.02 -1.50 -0.06
C ASP A 14 -12.68 -2.82 -0.78
N ASP A 15 -12.56 -2.81 -2.11
CA ASP A 15 -12.19 -3.97 -2.91
C ASP A 15 -10.68 -4.26 -2.93
N GLY A 16 -9.85 -3.41 -2.30
CA GLY A 16 -8.39 -3.56 -2.27
C GLY A 16 -7.67 -3.13 -3.55
N THR A 17 -8.35 -2.49 -4.50
CA THR A 17 -7.70 -1.91 -5.68
C THR A 17 -6.76 -0.76 -5.28
N LEU A 18 -7.12 0.02 -4.26
CA LEU A 18 -6.37 1.17 -3.78
C LEU A 18 -6.04 1.08 -2.29
N SER A 19 -4.83 1.51 -1.95
CA SER A 19 -4.49 1.78 -0.55
C SER A 19 -5.00 3.17 -0.16
N SER A 20 -5.07 3.46 1.15
CA SER A 20 -5.40 4.81 1.63
C SER A 20 -4.46 5.90 1.09
N LYS A 21 -3.22 5.55 0.72
CA LYS A 21 -2.27 6.52 0.17
C LYS A 21 -2.55 6.79 -1.31
N THR A 22 -2.74 5.75 -2.12
CA THR A 22 -3.02 5.93 -3.55
C THR A 22 -4.44 6.46 -3.79
N ALA A 23 -5.38 6.16 -2.90
CA ALA A 23 -6.71 6.77 -2.90
C ALA A 23 -6.69 8.29 -2.70
N LYS A 24 -5.79 8.83 -1.86
CA LYS A 24 -5.62 10.29 -1.72
C LYS A 24 -5.11 10.91 -3.02
N THR A 25 -4.14 10.26 -3.66
CA THR A 25 -3.63 10.71 -4.97
C THR A 25 -4.73 10.69 -6.03
N LEU A 26 -5.57 9.65 -6.05
CA LEU A 26 -6.72 9.57 -6.95
C LEU A 26 -7.76 10.66 -6.65
N PHE A 27 -8.04 10.92 -5.37
CA PHE A 27 -8.95 11.99 -4.96
C PHE A 27 -8.49 13.34 -5.49
N ASP A 28 -7.21 13.68 -5.36
CA ASP A 28 -6.65 14.92 -5.88
C ASP A 28 -6.81 15.01 -7.41
N ALA A 29 -6.55 13.91 -8.13
CA ALA A 29 -6.73 13.84 -9.57
C ALA A 29 -8.20 14.03 -10.01
N LEU A 30 -9.14 13.37 -9.32
CA LEU A 30 -10.58 13.53 -9.53
C LEU A 30 -11.04 14.95 -9.21
N TRP A 31 -10.46 15.58 -8.19
CA TRP A 31 -10.74 16.96 -7.83
C TRP A 31 -10.36 17.93 -8.94
N SER A 32 -9.17 17.73 -9.54
CA SER A 32 -8.71 18.52 -10.69
C SER A 32 -9.52 18.25 -11.97
N ALA A 33 -9.92 17.01 -12.22
CA ALA A 33 -10.68 16.62 -13.42
C ALA A 33 -12.15 17.09 -13.39
N GLY A 34 -12.71 17.36 -12.20
CA GLY A 34 -14.10 17.77 -12.03
C GLY A 34 -15.09 16.65 -12.33
N ALA A 35 -16.30 17.01 -12.79
CA ALA A 35 -17.40 16.07 -13.03
C ALA A 35 -17.13 15.04 -14.15
N SER A 36 -16.12 15.28 -14.98
CA SER A 36 -15.71 14.43 -16.11
C SER A 36 -14.64 13.38 -15.75
N GLY A 37 -14.21 13.32 -14.49
CA GLY A 37 -13.24 12.33 -14.04
C GLY A 37 -13.74 10.89 -14.21
N ASN A 38 -12.84 9.97 -14.58
CA ASN A 38 -13.11 8.54 -14.60
C ASN A 38 -12.16 7.86 -13.61
N VAL A 39 -12.73 7.20 -12.59
CA VAL A 39 -11.98 6.58 -11.49
C VAL A 39 -10.99 5.53 -12.01
N ASP A 40 -11.46 4.55 -12.78
CA ASP A 40 -10.62 3.43 -13.21
C ASP A 40 -9.56 3.86 -14.23
N THR A 41 -9.90 4.75 -15.16
CA THR A 41 -8.92 5.31 -16.09
C THR A 41 -7.82 6.08 -15.36
N LEU A 42 -8.16 6.82 -14.30
CA LEU A 42 -7.17 7.52 -13.49
C LEU A 42 -6.32 6.55 -12.67
N ILE A 43 -6.88 5.44 -12.17
CA ILE A 43 -6.12 4.39 -11.48
C ILE A 43 -5.07 3.80 -12.40
N GLU A 44 -5.45 3.44 -13.63
CA GLU A 44 -4.54 2.86 -14.61
C GLU A 44 -3.47 3.86 -15.07
N SER A 45 -3.89 5.05 -15.50
CA SER A 45 -2.96 6.06 -16.03
C SER A 45 -1.95 6.57 -15.00
N LEU A 46 -2.34 6.65 -13.72
CA LEU A 46 -1.47 7.04 -12.63
C LEU A 46 -0.80 5.83 -11.94
N ASN A 47 -1.06 4.61 -12.43
CA ASN A 47 -0.53 3.36 -11.88
C ASN A 47 -0.73 3.27 -10.36
N LEU A 48 -1.96 3.51 -9.90
CA LEU A 48 -2.31 3.62 -8.47
C LEU A 48 -2.77 2.31 -7.83
N ALA A 49 -2.97 1.27 -8.64
CA ALA A 49 -3.41 -0.03 -8.17
C ALA A 49 -2.47 -0.64 -7.13
N GLN A 50 -3.03 -1.36 -6.16
CA GLN A 50 -2.24 -2.06 -5.16
C GLN A 50 -1.37 -3.14 -5.80
N LEU A 51 -0.15 -3.28 -5.28
CA LEU A 51 0.73 -4.39 -5.62
C LEU A 51 0.18 -5.64 -4.93
N SER A 52 -0.35 -6.56 -5.72
CA SER A 52 -0.98 -7.80 -5.22
C SER A 52 -0.07 -9.02 -5.33
N ASP A 53 1.09 -8.90 -5.99
CA ASP A 53 2.05 -9.98 -6.19
C ASP A 53 2.84 -10.25 -4.90
N ASP A 54 2.49 -11.35 -4.23
CA ASP A 54 3.14 -11.83 -3.01
C ASP A 54 4.65 -12.08 -3.21
N GLY A 55 5.07 -12.54 -4.38
CA GLY A 55 6.47 -12.82 -4.68
C GLY A 55 7.30 -11.53 -4.74
N ALA A 56 6.80 -10.53 -5.46
CA ALA A 56 7.44 -9.21 -5.50
C ALA A 56 7.49 -8.56 -4.11
N LEU A 57 6.41 -8.68 -3.33
CA LEU A 57 6.33 -8.12 -1.99
C LEU A 57 7.28 -8.84 -1.01
N THR A 58 7.37 -10.16 -1.11
CA THR A 58 8.28 -10.99 -0.32
C THR A 58 9.74 -10.60 -0.58
N GLN A 59 10.13 -10.41 -1.84
CA GLN A 59 11.49 -9.99 -2.18
C GLN A 59 11.83 -8.61 -1.57
N ILE A 60 10.91 -7.65 -1.66
CA ILE A 60 11.10 -6.32 -1.06
C ILE A 60 11.26 -6.43 0.47
N ILE A 61 10.48 -7.30 1.11
CA ILE A 61 10.58 -7.55 2.56
C ILE A 61 11.94 -8.17 2.91
N ASP A 62 12.41 -9.15 2.14
CA ASP A 62 13.70 -9.80 2.36
C ASP A 62 14.87 -8.82 2.22
N ASP A 63 14.83 -7.98 1.20
CA ASP A 63 15.85 -6.94 1.00
C ASP A 63 15.86 -5.93 2.17
N LEU A 64 14.68 -5.56 2.68
CA LEU A 64 14.56 -4.65 3.83
C LEU A 64 15.03 -5.29 5.13
N ILE A 65 14.77 -6.58 5.35
CA ILE A 65 15.28 -7.33 6.50
C ILE A 65 16.81 -7.42 6.41
N ALA A 66 17.36 -7.78 5.25
CA ALA A 66 18.79 -7.86 5.02
C ALA A 66 19.50 -6.51 5.23
N ALA A 67 18.84 -5.40 4.87
CA ALA A 67 19.35 -4.04 5.13
C ALA A 67 19.20 -3.59 6.60
N ASN A 68 18.32 -4.21 7.38
CA ASN A 68 18.00 -3.82 8.76
C ASN A 68 18.00 -5.01 9.73
N PRO A 69 19.11 -5.78 9.83
CA PRO A 69 19.14 -7.04 10.58
C PRO A 69 18.88 -6.84 12.08
N LYS A 70 19.42 -5.75 12.67
CA LYS A 70 19.22 -5.43 14.09
C LYS A 70 17.75 -5.20 14.43
N GLN A 71 17.02 -4.52 13.56
CA GLN A 71 15.61 -4.24 13.72
C GLN A 71 14.77 -5.51 13.63
N PHE A 72 15.17 -6.43 12.76
CA PHE A 72 14.52 -7.73 12.63
C PHE A 72 14.80 -8.63 13.84
N ASP A 73 16.02 -8.60 14.38
CA ASP A 73 16.35 -9.30 15.63
C ASP A 73 15.54 -8.77 16.81
N GLU A 74 15.38 -7.44 16.91
CA GLU A 74 14.51 -6.82 17.92
C GLU A 74 13.05 -7.25 17.76
N LEU A 75 12.55 -7.37 16.52
CA LEU A 75 11.20 -7.86 16.24
C LEU A 75 11.05 -9.32 16.71
N ARG A 76 12.00 -10.19 16.36
CA ARG A 76 12.03 -11.59 16.82
C ARG A 76 12.13 -11.70 18.35
N GLY A 77 12.78 -10.74 18.99
CA GLY A 77 12.82 -10.59 20.45
C GLY A 77 11.51 -10.10 21.09
N GLY A 78 10.42 -9.96 20.33
CA GLY A 78 9.10 -9.57 20.81
C GLY A 78 8.84 -8.07 20.85
N LYS A 79 9.73 -7.25 20.28
CA LYS A 79 9.53 -5.79 20.20
C LYS A 79 8.59 -5.44 19.04
N GLU A 80 7.29 -5.64 19.25
CA GLU A 80 6.21 -5.43 18.26
C GLU A 80 6.26 -4.07 17.52
N LYS A 81 6.83 -3.02 18.12
CA LYS A 81 7.03 -1.72 17.44
C LYS A 81 7.83 -1.84 16.14
N MET A 82 8.71 -2.84 16.04
CA MET A 82 9.54 -3.08 14.86
C MET A 82 8.75 -3.62 13.67
N LEU A 83 7.61 -4.27 13.90
CA LEU A 83 6.68 -4.65 12.84
C LEU A 83 6.16 -3.41 12.11
N GLY A 84 5.74 -2.39 12.87
CA GLY A 84 5.31 -1.11 12.31
C GLY A 84 6.43 -0.38 11.53
N PHE A 85 7.69 -0.52 11.96
CA PHE A 85 8.84 -0.02 11.22
C PHE A 85 8.97 -0.71 9.86
N PHE A 86 8.97 -2.06 9.81
CA PHE A 86 9.09 -2.79 8.55
C PHE A 86 7.91 -2.56 7.62
N VAL A 87 6.67 -2.56 8.14
CA VAL A 87 5.47 -2.18 7.38
C VAL A 87 5.68 -0.79 6.77
N GLY A 88 6.14 0.19 7.55
CA GLY A 88 6.44 1.54 7.06
C GLY A 88 7.50 1.57 5.95
N GLN A 89 8.57 0.78 6.07
CA GLN A 89 9.61 0.69 5.04
C GLN A 89 9.08 0.07 3.74
N VAL A 90 8.28 -0.99 3.82
CA VAL A 90 7.67 -1.63 2.65
C VAL A 90 6.68 -0.69 1.97
N MET A 91 5.85 0.00 2.75
CA MET A 91 4.94 1.02 2.24
C MET A 91 5.69 2.16 1.53
N LYS A 92 6.88 2.53 2.01
CA LYS A 92 7.74 3.52 1.36
C LYS A 92 8.34 3.00 0.07
N ALA A 93 8.91 1.79 0.08
CA ALA A 93 9.54 1.15 -1.07
C ALA A 93 8.55 0.93 -2.22
N THR A 94 7.31 0.57 -1.90
CA THR A 94 6.22 0.37 -2.87
C THR A 94 5.47 1.66 -3.20
N GLN A 95 5.94 2.81 -2.71
CA GLN A 95 5.30 4.13 -2.87
C GLN A 95 3.85 4.22 -2.38
N GLY A 96 3.40 3.31 -1.52
CA GLY A 96 2.02 3.25 -1.07
C GLY A 96 1.21 2.13 -1.69
N LYS A 97 1.75 1.38 -2.65
CA LYS A 97 0.99 0.39 -3.41
C LYS A 97 0.83 -0.94 -2.67
N ALA A 98 1.72 -1.28 -1.75
CA ALA A 98 1.54 -2.51 -0.97
C ALA A 98 0.30 -2.44 -0.08
N ASN A 99 -0.29 -3.60 0.19
CA ASN A 99 -1.35 -3.74 1.18
C ASN A 99 -0.75 -3.90 2.60
N PRO A 100 -1.07 -3.02 3.57
CA PRO A 100 -0.44 -3.08 4.88
C PRO A 100 -0.82 -4.34 5.68
N GLN A 101 -2.03 -4.90 5.48
CA GLN A 101 -2.40 -6.17 6.11
C GLN A 101 -1.57 -7.33 5.54
N GLN A 102 -1.44 -7.40 4.21
CA GLN A 102 -0.64 -8.42 3.52
C GLN A 102 0.84 -8.34 3.91
N VAL A 103 1.41 -7.13 3.92
CA VAL A 103 2.79 -6.89 4.37
C VAL A 103 3.01 -7.37 5.80
N ASN A 104 2.09 -7.02 6.70
CA ASN A 104 2.15 -7.44 8.10
C ASN A 104 2.12 -8.97 8.20
N GLN A 105 1.24 -9.63 7.46
CA GLN A 105 1.15 -11.09 7.43
C GLN A 105 2.46 -11.72 6.96
N ILE A 106 3.01 -11.29 5.82
CA ILE A 106 4.26 -11.83 5.29
C ILE A 106 5.44 -11.63 6.26
N ILE A 107 5.52 -10.48 6.93
CA ILE A 107 6.58 -10.25 7.92
C ILE A 107 6.41 -11.19 9.11
N ARG A 108 5.17 -11.42 9.59
CA ARG A 108 4.90 -12.35 10.69
C ARG A 108 5.19 -13.80 10.33
N ASP A 109 4.91 -14.21 9.10
CA ASP A 109 5.21 -15.56 8.61
C ASP A 109 6.72 -15.83 8.52
N LYS A 110 7.56 -14.78 8.55
CA LYS A 110 9.03 -14.86 8.56
C LYS A 110 9.64 -14.89 9.97
N LEU A 111 8.86 -14.70 11.04
CA LEU A 111 9.35 -14.71 12.44
C LEU A 111 9.50 -16.15 12.96
#